data_AF-A0A1Q8BI65-F1
#
_entry.id   AF-A0A1Q8BI65-F1
#
_cell.length_a   1.000
_cell.length_b   1.000
_cell.length_c   1.000
_cell.angle_alpha   90.00
_cell.angle_beta   90.00
_cell.angle_gamma   90.00
#
_symmetry.space_group_name_H-M   'P 1'
#
loop_
_entity.id
_entity.type
_entity.pdbx_description
1 polymer ?
#
loop_
_entity_poly.entity_id
_entity_poly.type
_entity_poly.pdbx_seq_one_letter_code
_entity_poly.pdbx_strand_id
1 'polypeptide(L)'
;MMDQNLSGETVKCKCCPNSPRRVPELDYNICDRWRGIVPQSLEILLDRRSKYKQLKKDEKDELKRQKYDARQSALKWILVCSFGYLGFKNARFGKIDAHIATCAFSRIFLHRAVAIAQARGFKLVHGIVDSMWLTKADATAADYEELCAVIREDLKLPLSFEGQYRWIVFLNSKTDPQAPVLNRYYGTFQDQDRTLKVRGIDVRRHDTPKIVEKCQTQMLAILKEADNSREFQALIPQVLNTLREYASKLRSGTVPIEELIITKNLSKMPNEYTHRVPQAIAAQYLIDEGGTVHAGQQVSYVLTIDPSTIPESQALPPELADDDTVYDPERYVDLLVSSTANLLQPFGYDVKSLTATLR
;
A
#
# COMPACT_ATOMS: atom_id res chain seq x y z
N MET A 1 5.38 -19.22 10.40
CA MET A 1 6.78 -19.31 10.88
C MET A 1 6.88 -20.00 12.23
N MET A 2 6.29 -19.43 13.30
CA MET A 2 6.35 -19.98 14.66
C MET A 2 5.87 -21.44 14.75
N ASP A 3 4.62 -21.71 14.36
CA ASP A 3 3.99 -23.02 14.53
C ASP A 3 4.62 -24.11 13.65
N GLN A 4 5.10 -23.71 12.47
CA GLN A 4 5.69 -24.60 11.47
C GLN A 4 7.21 -24.75 11.63
N ASN A 5 7.80 -24.23 12.71
CA ASN A 5 9.24 -24.27 13.00
C ASN A 5 10.13 -23.76 11.82
N LEU A 6 9.72 -22.69 11.14
CA LEU A 6 10.43 -22.20 9.94
C LEU A 6 11.55 -21.23 10.32
N SER A 7 12.79 -21.65 10.08
CA SER A 7 14.03 -20.89 10.29
C SER A 7 15.09 -21.37 9.30
N GLY A 8 16.17 -20.60 9.13
CA GLY A 8 17.23 -20.95 8.16
C GLY A 8 17.92 -22.29 8.47
N GLU A 9 18.04 -22.60 9.75
CA GLU A 9 18.70 -23.80 10.24
C GLU A 9 17.77 -25.02 10.38
N THR A 10 16.45 -24.81 10.39
CA THR A 10 15.45 -25.88 10.51
C THR A 10 14.87 -26.33 9.17
N VAL A 11 14.78 -25.43 8.17
CA VAL A 11 14.30 -25.76 6.82
C VAL A 11 15.46 -26.34 5.99
N LYS A 12 15.21 -27.48 5.34
CA LYS A 12 16.24 -28.31 4.67
C LYS A 12 17.39 -28.70 5.61
N CYS A 13 17.07 -29.10 6.83
CA CYS A 13 18.10 -29.50 7.78
C CYS A 13 18.68 -30.87 7.38
N LYS A 14 19.98 -31.10 7.63
CA LYS A 14 20.63 -32.38 7.33
C LYS A 14 20.24 -33.51 8.29
N CYS A 15 19.77 -33.16 9.48
CA CYS A 15 19.53 -34.14 10.56
C CYS A 15 18.18 -34.86 10.49
N CYS A 16 17.22 -34.35 9.70
CA CYS A 16 15.88 -34.92 9.58
C CYS A 16 15.45 -35.08 8.11
N PRO A 17 16.17 -35.85 7.28
CA PRO A 17 15.84 -36.01 5.85
C PRO A 17 14.45 -36.62 5.63
N ASN A 18 14.04 -37.54 6.51
CA ASN A 18 12.76 -38.23 6.45
C ASN A 18 11.71 -37.61 7.39
N SER A 19 11.82 -36.30 7.68
CA SER A 19 10.83 -35.62 8.51
C SER A 19 9.43 -35.74 7.89
N PRO A 20 8.40 -36.11 8.68
CA PRO A 20 7.02 -36.03 8.21
C PRO A 20 6.56 -34.58 8.01
N ARG A 21 7.22 -33.60 8.64
CA ARG A 21 6.94 -32.18 8.42
C ARG A 21 7.62 -31.72 7.14
N ARG A 22 6.84 -31.71 6.07
CA ARG A 22 7.25 -31.20 4.77
C ARG A 22 6.64 -29.84 4.51
N VAL A 23 7.38 -29.00 3.81
CA VAL A 23 6.84 -27.77 3.26
C VAL A 23 5.83 -28.14 2.15
N PRO A 24 4.65 -27.52 2.08
CA PRO A 24 3.72 -27.79 0.99
C PRO A 24 4.33 -27.41 -0.36
N GLU A 25 4.03 -28.17 -1.42
CA GLU A 25 4.50 -27.95 -2.80
C GLU A 25 6.02 -28.03 -2.99
N LEU A 26 6.78 -28.18 -1.91
CA LEU A 26 8.23 -28.13 -1.88
C LEU A 26 8.71 -29.31 -1.05
N ASP A 27 9.53 -30.20 -1.60
CA ASP A 27 10.02 -31.38 -0.87
C ASP A 27 11.07 -31.05 0.22
N TYR A 28 10.92 -29.91 0.89
CA TYR A 28 11.82 -29.42 1.91
C TYR A 28 11.39 -30.04 3.24
N ASN A 29 12.30 -30.78 3.87
CA ASN A 29 12.10 -31.27 5.21
C ASN A 29 12.25 -30.12 6.23
N ILE A 30 11.52 -30.23 7.33
CA ILE A 30 11.59 -29.31 8.47
C ILE A 30 12.15 -30.09 9.67
N CYS A 31 13.00 -29.47 10.47
CA CYS A 31 13.59 -30.11 11.64
C CYS A 31 12.54 -30.47 12.70
N ASP A 32 12.53 -31.74 13.13
CA ASP A 32 11.70 -32.23 14.25
C ASP A 32 12.47 -32.34 15.57
N ARG A 33 13.81 -32.28 15.53
CA ARG A 33 14.66 -32.50 16.70
C ARG A 33 14.75 -31.29 17.63
N TRP A 34 14.67 -30.09 17.07
CA TRP A 34 14.86 -28.85 17.82
C TRP A 34 14.12 -27.68 17.15
N ARG A 35 13.76 -26.70 17.98
CA ARG A 35 13.07 -25.49 17.56
C ARG A 35 14.07 -24.45 17.07
N GLY A 36 13.80 -23.83 15.93
CA GLY A 36 14.69 -22.83 15.35
C GLY A 36 14.69 -21.51 16.12
N ILE A 37 15.74 -20.71 15.92
CA ILE A 37 15.95 -19.40 16.52
C ILE A 37 14.85 -18.40 16.13
N VAL A 38 14.40 -18.41 14.87
CA VAL A 38 13.32 -17.52 14.41
C VAL A 38 11.99 -17.85 15.10
N PRO A 39 11.49 -19.10 15.10
CA PRO A 39 10.30 -19.48 15.87
C PRO A 39 10.36 -19.15 17.36
N GLN A 40 11.51 -19.36 18.02
CA GLN A 40 11.71 -19.01 19.43
C GLN A 40 11.64 -17.50 19.66
N SER A 41 12.27 -16.72 18.78
CA SER A 41 12.29 -15.26 18.87
C SER A 41 10.90 -14.66 18.64
N LEU A 42 10.16 -15.21 17.67
CA LEU A 42 8.81 -14.76 17.33
C LEU A 42 7.81 -15.02 18.46
N GLU A 43 7.92 -16.13 19.18
CA GLU A 43 7.05 -16.46 20.31
C GLU A 43 7.09 -15.37 21.39
N ILE A 44 8.29 -14.95 21.80
CA ILE A 44 8.48 -13.88 22.79
C ILE A 44 7.78 -12.59 22.34
N LEU A 45 7.89 -12.25 21.05
CA LEU A 45 7.30 -11.03 20.49
C LEU A 45 5.77 -11.13 20.39
N LEU A 46 5.25 -12.30 19.99
CA LEU A 46 3.82 -12.57 19.86
C LEU A 46 3.14 -12.54 21.24
N ASP A 47 3.73 -13.18 22.24
CA ASP A 47 3.21 -13.21 23.62
C ASP A 47 3.15 -11.80 24.21
N ARG A 48 4.26 -11.05 24.10
CA ARG A 48 4.31 -9.65 24.57
C ARG A 48 3.28 -8.78 23.85
N ARG A 49 3.15 -8.95 22.53
CA ARG A 49 2.18 -8.19 21.73
C ARG A 49 0.76 -8.52 22.15
N SER A 50 0.44 -9.80 22.35
CA SER A 50 -0.88 -10.24 22.85
C SER A 50 -1.20 -9.59 24.20
N LYS A 51 -0.23 -9.61 25.13
CA LYS A 51 -0.36 -8.99 26.45
C LYS A 51 -0.64 -7.49 26.37
N TYR A 52 0.08 -6.75 25.52
CA TYR A 52 -0.18 -5.31 25.33
C TYR A 52 -1.51 -5.02 24.64
N LYS A 53 -1.97 -5.87 23.71
CA LYS A 53 -3.31 -5.74 23.13
C LYS A 53 -4.40 -5.92 24.20
N GLN A 54 -4.23 -6.89 25.09
CA GLN A 54 -5.18 -7.10 26.19
C GLN A 54 -5.16 -5.93 27.17
N LEU A 55 -3.97 -5.48 27.60
CA LEU A 55 -3.83 -4.31 28.47
C LEU A 55 -4.45 -3.05 27.85
N LYS A 56 -4.26 -2.81 26.55
CA LYS A 56 -4.92 -1.69 25.83
C LYS A 56 -6.45 -1.79 25.90
N LYS A 57 -6.99 -3.00 25.78
CA LYS A 57 -8.44 -3.23 25.78
C LYS A 57 -9.07 -2.97 27.16
N ASP A 58 -8.38 -3.38 28.22
CA ASP A 58 -8.89 -3.31 29.59
C ASP A 58 -8.59 -1.97 30.27
N GLU A 59 -7.65 -1.19 29.74
CA GLU A 59 -7.22 0.10 30.30
C GLU A 59 -8.22 1.23 30.01
N LYS A 60 -8.54 2.00 31.06
CA LYS A 60 -9.44 3.16 31.00
C LYS A 60 -8.69 4.48 30.90
N ASP A 61 -7.45 4.52 31.39
CA ASP A 61 -6.58 5.70 31.31
C ASP A 61 -6.07 5.89 29.87
N GLU A 62 -6.44 7.01 29.25
CA GLU A 62 -6.13 7.29 27.85
C GLU A 62 -4.62 7.30 27.56
N LEU A 63 -3.83 7.87 28.47
CA LEU A 63 -2.40 8.03 28.27
C LEU A 63 -1.68 6.67 28.37
N LYS A 64 -2.11 5.79 29.27
CA LYS A 64 -1.63 4.40 29.33
C LYS A 64 -2.11 3.59 28.13
N ARG A 65 -3.34 3.78 27.69
CA ARG A 65 -3.90 3.13 26.50
C ARG A 65 -3.08 3.45 25.26
N GLN A 66 -2.71 4.72 25.07
CA GLN A 66 -1.81 5.17 24.00
C GLN A 66 -0.41 4.53 24.10
N LYS A 67 0.15 4.46 25.31
CA LYS A 67 1.45 3.78 25.54
C LYS A 67 1.40 2.29 25.16
N TYR A 68 0.34 1.57 25.55
CA TYR A 68 0.16 0.17 25.17
C TYR A 68 -0.04 0.01 23.67
N ASP A 69 -0.75 0.95 23.04
CA ASP A 69 -0.94 0.94 21.59
C ASP A 69 0.36 1.15 20.81
N ALA A 70 1.19 2.10 21.25
CA ALA A 70 2.51 2.33 20.69
C ALA A 70 3.40 1.09 20.82
N ARG A 71 3.39 0.43 22.00
CA ARG A 71 4.18 -0.80 22.25
C ARG A 71 3.72 -1.98 21.40
N GLN A 72 2.42 -2.26 21.33
CA GLN A 72 1.92 -3.36 20.48
C GLN A 72 2.18 -3.07 19.00
N SER A 73 2.12 -1.80 18.58
CA SER A 73 2.39 -1.37 17.21
C SER A 73 3.86 -1.54 16.84
N ALA A 74 4.78 -1.18 17.72
CA ALA A 74 6.22 -1.43 17.53
C ALA A 74 6.50 -2.93 17.36
N LEU A 75 5.93 -3.78 18.23
CA LEU A 75 6.06 -5.23 18.12
C LEU A 75 5.44 -5.79 16.83
N LYS A 76 4.29 -5.25 16.38
CA LYS A 76 3.70 -5.61 15.08
C LYS A 76 4.69 -5.37 13.94
N TRP A 77 5.34 -4.21 13.90
CA TRP A 77 6.29 -3.88 12.84
C TRP A 77 7.52 -4.79 12.86
N ILE A 78 8.05 -5.13 14.04
CA ILE A 78 9.15 -6.10 14.16
C ILE A 78 8.72 -7.48 13.61
N LEU A 79 7.51 -7.94 13.93
CA LEU A 79 6.96 -9.20 13.42
C LEU A 79 6.81 -9.18 11.88
N VAL A 80 6.35 -8.07 11.30
CA VAL A 80 6.24 -7.88 9.84
C VAL A 80 7.64 -7.93 9.19
N CYS A 81 8.62 -7.23 9.76
CA CYS A 81 9.99 -7.23 9.26
C CYS A 81 10.67 -8.61 9.36
N SER A 82 10.29 -9.44 10.33
CA SER A 82 10.86 -10.78 10.54
C SER A 82 10.63 -11.70 9.33
N PHE A 83 9.50 -11.54 8.62
CA PHE A 83 9.25 -12.28 7.37
C PHE A 83 10.22 -11.85 6.24
N GLY A 84 10.40 -10.54 6.05
CA GLY A 84 11.34 -10.01 5.06
C GLY A 84 12.79 -10.35 5.39
N TYR A 85 13.15 -10.39 6.68
CA TYR A 85 14.47 -10.76 7.16
C TYR A 85 14.90 -12.16 6.68
N LEU A 86 13.98 -13.15 6.63
CA LEU A 86 14.30 -14.48 6.11
C LEU A 86 14.73 -14.47 4.63
N GLY A 87 14.22 -13.53 3.83
CA GLY A 87 14.56 -13.40 2.41
C GLY A 87 15.75 -12.47 2.14
N PHE A 88 16.23 -11.74 3.14
CA PHE A 88 17.29 -10.76 2.95
C PHE A 88 18.67 -11.43 2.85
N LYS A 89 19.37 -11.22 1.73
CA LYS A 89 20.65 -11.89 1.44
C LYS A 89 21.73 -11.67 2.50
N ASN A 90 21.73 -10.51 3.17
CA ASN A 90 22.75 -10.16 4.17
C ASN A 90 22.28 -10.43 5.61
N ALA A 91 21.11 -11.04 5.81
CA ALA A 91 20.63 -11.40 7.13
C ALA A 91 21.39 -12.62 7.68
N ARG A 92 21.95 -12.50 8.89
CA ARG A 92 22.72 -13.57 9.55
C ARG A 92 21.94 -14.87 9.71
N PHE A 93 20.65 -14.78 10.04
CA PHE A 93 19.76 -15.94 10.13
C PHE A 93 18.76 -16.01 8.96
N GLY A 94 19.04 -15.26 7.88
CA GLY A 94 18.25 -15.28 6.66
C GLY A 94 18.54 -16.53 5.84
N LYS A 95 17.49 -17.13 5.28
CA LYS A 95 17.62 -18.21 4.29
C LYS A 95 16.42 -18.17 3.35
N ILE A 96 16.72 -18.03 2.07
CA ILE A 96 15.70 -17.95 1.02
C ILE A 96 14.74 -19.15 1.04
N ASP A 97 15.24 -20.36 1.36
CA ASP A 97 14.40 -21.55 1.48
C ASP A 97 13.33 -21.41 2.58
N ALA A 98 13.68 -20.81 3.72
CA ALA A 98 12.74 -20.59 4.83
C ALA A 98 11.72 -19.48 4.49
N HIS A 99 12.16 -18.47 3.74
CA HIS A 99 11.25 -17.45 3.21
C HIS A 99 10.24 -18.04 2.23
N ILE A 100 10.70 -18.83 1.25
CA ILE A 100 9.84 -19.52 0.28
C ILE A 100 8.89 -20.49 1.00
N ALA A 101 9.39 -21.24 1.99
CA ALA A 101 8.56 -22.14 2.79
C ALA A 101 7.44 -21.39 3.52
N THR A 102 7.74 -20.22 4.07
CA THR A 102 6.73 -19.36 4.71
C THR A 102 5.65 -18.94 3.71
N CYS A 103 6.03 -18.56 2.49
CA CYS A 103 5.08 -18.25 1.42
C CYS A 103 4.21 -19.45 1.02
N ALA A 104 4.79 -20.66 0.95
CA ALA A 104 4.06 -21.88 0.63
C ALA A 104 2.97 -22.18 1.66
N PHE A 105 3.31 -22.18 2.96
CA PHE A 105 2.31 -22.34 4.02
C PHE A 105 1.25 -21.22 4.00
N SER A 106 1.66 -19.97 3.76
CA SER A 106 0.71 -18.86 3.65
C SER A 106 -0.33 -19.07 2.55
N ARG A 107 0.09 -19.57 1.38
CA ARG A 107 -0.84 -19.90 0.28
C ARG A 107 -1.80 -21.01 0.68
N ILE A 108 -1.31 -22.09 1.28
CA ILE A 108 -2.17 -23.20 1.72
C ILE A 108 -3.22 -22.72 2.73
N PHE A 109 -2.83 -21.92 3.72
CA PHE A 109 -3.76 -21.38 4.71
C PHE A 109 -4.79 -20.45 4.07
N LEU A 110 -4.37 -19.60 3.15
CA LEU A 110 -5.27 -18.73 2.41
C LEU A 110 -6.28 -19.54 1.58
N HIS A 111 -5.81 -20.54 0.82
CA HIS A 111 -6.68 -21.41 0.03
C HIS A 111 -7.66 -22.19 0.90
N ARG A 112 -7.22 -22.71 2.05
CA ARG A 112 -8.08 -23.41 3.01
C ARG A 112 -9.15 -22.48 3.59
N ALA A 113 -8.77 -21.27 4.00
CA ALA A 113 -9.71 -20.27 4.49
C ALA A 113 -10.75 -19.87 3.42
N VAL A 114 -10.32 -19.69 2.17
CA VAL A 114 -11.22 -19.42 1.04
C VAL A 114 -12.18 -20.59 0.80
N ALA A 115 -11.70 -21.83 0.82
CA ALA A 115 -12.55 -23.01 0.65
C ALA A 115 -13.62 -23.12 1.75
N ILE A 116 -13.25 -22.83 3.01
CA ILE A 116 -14.19 -22.79 4.14
C ILE A 116 -15.24 -21.70 3.95
N ALA A 117 -14.84 -20.51 3.49
CA ALA A 117 -15.74 -19.41 3.19
C ALA A 117 -16.73 -19.78 2.07
N GLN A 118 -16.23 -20.36 0.97
CA GLN A 118 -17.03 -20.79 -0.17
C GLN A 118 -18.04 -21.88 0.20
N ALA A 119 -17.64 -22.85 1.04
CA ALA A 119 -18.55 -23.87 1.55
C ALA A 119 -19.72 -23.30 2.37
N ARG A 120 -19.59 -22.07 2.91
CA ARG A 120 -20.64 -21.34 3.64
C ARG A 120 -21.41 -20.32 2.78
N GLY A 121 -21.20 -20.36 1.46
CA GLY A 121 -21.88 -19.50 0.50
C GLY A 121 -21.27 -18.11 0.32
N PHE A 122 -20.07 -17.85 0.87
CA PHE A 122 -19.34 -16.62 0.58
C PHE A 122 -18.62 -16.72 -0.76
N LYS A 123 -18.58 -15.62 -1.50
CA LYS A 123 -17.79 -15.46 -2.72
C LYS A 123 -16.55 -14.65 -2.41
N LEU A 124 -15.39 -15.11 -2.88
CA LEU A 124 -14.15 -14.36 -2.82
C LEU A 124 -14.18 -13.23 -3.85
N VAL A 125 -14.03 -11.99 -3.37
CA VAL A 125 -13.94 -10.78 -4.21
C VAL A 125 -12.48 -10.45 -4.48
N HIS A 126 -11.65 -10.46 -3.43
CA HIS A 126 -10.22 -10.17 -3.51
C HIS A 126 -9.48 -10.88 -2.39
N GLY A 127 -8.19 -11.16 -2.57
CA GLY A 127 -7.36 -11.78 -1.57
C GLY A 127 -5.91 -11.32 -1.70
N ILE A 128 -5.31 -10.95 -0.57
CA ILE A 128 -3.88 -10.72 -0.44
C ILE A 128 -3.31 -11.69 0.60
N VAL A 129 -1.99 -11.66 0.79
CA VAL A 129 -1.26 -12.66 1.60
C VAL A 129 -1.88 -12.89 2.99
N ASP A 130 -2.36 -11.84 3.65
CA ASP A 130 -2.84 -11.86 5.03
C ASP A 130 -4.32 -11.45 5.21
N SER A 131 -5.06 -11.17 4.13
CA SER A 131 -6.45 -10.72 4.20
C SER A 131 -7.25 -11.07 2.95
N MET A 132 -8.56 -11.20 3.12
CA MET A 132 -9.49 -11.50 2.03
C MET A 132 -10.77 -10.68 2.16
N TRP A 133 -11.34 -10.33 1.01
CA TRP A 133 -12.61 -9.64 0.88
C TRP A 133 -13.64 -10.63 0.35
N LEU A 134 -14.72 -10.79 1.10
CA LEU A 134 -15.76 -11.76 0.85
C LEU A 134 -17.11 -11.06 0.72
N THR A 135 -17.96 -11.58 -0.17
CA THR A 135 -19.34 -11.11 -0.33
C THR A 135 -20.32 -12.28 -0.23
N LYS A 136 -21.46 -12.06 0.41
CA LYS A 136 -22.57 -13.00 0.52
C LYS A 136 -23.86 -12.17 0.60
N ALA A 137 -24.87 -12.55 -0.17
CA ALA A 137 -26.16 -11.87 -0.14
C ALA A 137 -26.74 -11.90 1.28
N ASP A 138 -27.28 -10.76 1.73
CA ASP A 138 -27.93 -10.57 3.03
C ASP A 138 -27.06 -10.94 4.25
N ALA A 139 -25.73 -11.02 4.08
CA ALA A 139 -24.82 -11.32 5.17
C ALA A 139 -24.66 -10.11 6.10
N THR A 140 -24.79 -10.39 7.40
CA THR A 140 -24.59 -9.45 8.49
C THR A 140 -23.17 -9.57 9.05
N ALA A 141 -22.75 -8.59 9.86
CA ALA A 141 -21.47 -8.67 10.58
C ALA A 141 -21.32 -9.97 11.40
N ALA A 142 -22.42 -10.49 11.97
CA ALA A 142 -22.41 -11.74 12.73
C ALA A 142 -22.01 -12.95 11.88
N ASP A 143 -22.46 -13.02 10.61
CA ASP A 143 -22.09 -14.10 9.68
C ASP A 143 -20.58 -14.11 9.41
N TYR A 144 -19.97 -12.92 9.29
CA TYR A 144 -18.52 -12.79 9.10
C TYR A 144 -17.73 -13.14 10.36
N GLU A 145 -18.24 -12.79 11.54
CA GLU A 145 -17.62 -13.16 12.82
C GLU A 145 -17.67 -14.68 13.07
N GLU A 146 -18.79 -15.32 12.76
CA GLU A 146 -18.93 -16.78 12.83
C GLU A 146 -17.95 -17.46 11.87
N LEU A 147 -17.88 -17.01 10.62
CA LEU A 147 -16.89 -17.50 9.66
C LEU A 147 -15.46 -17.36 10.20
N CYS A 148 -15.14 -16.22 10.82
CA CYS A 148 -13.84 -16.01 11.46
C CYS A 148 -13.60 -17.00 12.61
N ALA A 149 -14.61 -17.31 13.43
CA ALA A 149 -14.48 -18.31 14.49
C ALA A 149 -14.13 -19.68 13.93
N VAL A 150 -14.83 -20.13 12.88
CA VAL A 150 -14.58 -21.44 12.28
C VAL A 150 -13.21 -21.52 11.61
N ILE A 151 -12.80 -20.49 10.86
CA ILE A 151 -11.48 -20.48 10.22
C ILE A 151 -10.37 -20.47 11.28
N ARG A 152 -10.54 -19.73 12.39
CA ARG A 152 -9.59 -19.76 13.51
C ARG A 152 -9.47 -21.15 14.10
N GLU A 153 -10.58 -21.85 14.26
CA GLU A 153 -10.59 -23.21 14.80
C GLU A 153 -9.92 -24.22 13.87
N ASP A 154 -10.16 -24.14 12.56
CA ASP A 154 -9.56 -25.04 11.56
C ASP A 154 -8.06 -24.78 11.40
N LEU A 155 -7.67 -23.52 11.22
CA LEU A 155 -6.29 -23.16 10.90
C LEU A 155 -5.40 -22.94 12.13
N LYS A 156 -5.99 -22.81 13.34
CA LYS A 156 -5.29 -22.41 14.57
C LYS A 156 -4.49 -21.10 14.42
N LEU A 157 -4.95 -20.21 13.54
CA LEU A 157 -4.34 -18.90 13.29
C LEU A 157 -5.26 -17.78 13.78
N PRO A 158 -4.70 -16.67 14.30
CA PRO A 158 -5.51 -15.51 14.68
C PRO A 158 -6.10 -14.85 13.42
N LEU A 159 -7.43 -14.78 13.37
CA LEU A 159 -8.19 -14.09 12.33
C LEU A 159 -9.24 -13.19 12.99
N SER A 160 -9.49 -12.03 12.39
CA SER A 160 -10.47 -11.07 12.88
C SER A 160 -11.25 -10.46 11.72
N PHE A 161 -12.54 -10.25 11.93
CA PHE A 161 -13.35 -9.43 11.04
C PHE A 161 -12.97 -7.95 11.19
N GLU A 162 -12.61 -7.30 10.08
CA GLU A 162 -12.21 -5.88 10.09
C GLU A 162 -13.40 -4.94 9.97
N GLY A 163 -14.37 -5.27 9.12
CA GLY A 163 -15.55 -4.45 8.88
C GLY A 163 -16.22 -4.76 7.54
N GLN A 164 -17.44 -4.24 7.36
CA GLN A 164 -18.21 -4.39 6.14
C GLN A 164 -18.13 -3.11 5.30
N TYR A 165 -17.97 -3.27 3.98
CA TYR A 165 -17.89 -2.15 3.04
C TYR A 165 -19.28 -1.84 2.44
N ARG A 166 -19.61 -0.56 2.28
CA ARG A 166 -20.71 -0.11 1.40
C ARG A 166 -20.36 -0.41 -0.05
N TRP A 167 -19.13 -0.07 -0.40
CA TRP A 167 -18.50 -0.35 -1.67
C TRP A 167 -16.99 -0.38 -1.50
N ILE A 168 -16.32 -1.08 -2.40
CA ILE A 168 -14.86 -1.14 -2.50
C ILE A 168 -14.48 -1.30 -3.97
N VAL A 169 -13.40 -0.64 -4.38
CA VAL A 169 -12.84 -0.68 -5.73
C VAL A 169 -11.42 -1.23 -5.65
N PHE A 170 -11.17 -2.29 -6.42
CA PHE A 170 -9.83 -2.86 -6.62
C PHE A 170 -9.28 -2.38 -7.95
N LEU A 171 -8.02 -1.97 -7.97
CA LEU A 171 -7.39 -1.35 -9.13
C LEU A 171 -6.42 -2.32 -9.83
N ASN A 172 -6.43 -2.29 -11.16
CA ASN A 172 -5.54 -3.10 -11.98
C ASN A 172 -4.11 -2.54 -11.99
N SER A 173 -3.17 -3.31 -12.54
CA SER A 173 -1.81 -2.81 -12.74
C SER A 173 -1.78 -1.73 -13.82
N LYS A 174 -0.87 -0.76 -13.62
CA LYS A 174 -0.53 0.24 -14.64
C LYS A 174 0.19 -0.41 -15.83
N THR A 175 0.94 -1.48 -15.58
CA THR A 175 1.75 -2.18 -16.59
C THR A 175 1.02 -3.35 -17.24
N ASP A 176 0.11 -3.99 -16.52
CA ASP A 176 -0.66 -5.12 -17.02
C ASP A 176 -2.13 -5.00 -16.57
N PRO A 177 -3.03 -4.53 -17.43
CA PRO A 177 -4.45 -4.40 -17.12
C PRO A 177 -5.13 -5.72 -16.73
N GLN A 178 -4.55 -6.88 -17.07
CA GLN A 178 -5.06 -8.20 -16.72
C GLN A 178 -4.51 -8.72 -15.38
N ALA A 179 -3.48 -8.08 -14.82
CA ALA A 179 -2.92 -8.43 -13.52
C ALA A 179 -3.45 -7.50 -12.42
N PRO A 180 -4.13 -8.04 -11.38
CA PRO A 180 -4.56 -7.24 -10.24
C PRO A 180 -3.35 -6.76 -9.43
N VAL A 181 -3.33 -5.49 -9.02
CA VAL A 181 -2.37 -5.04 -8.01
C VAL A 181 -2.99 -5.21 -6.65
N LEU A 182 -2.55 -6.25 -5.97
CA LEU A 182 -3.08 -6.69 -4.66
C LEU A 182 -3.27 -5.54 -3.65
N ASN A 183 -2.36 -4.56 -3.65
CA ASN A 183 -2.31 -3.47 -2.67
C ASN A 183 -2.87 -2.12 -3.16
N ARG A 184 -3.62 -2.08 -4.28
CA ARG A 184 -4.25 -0.86 -4.79
C ARG A 184 -5.77 -0.99 -4.71
N TYR A 185 -6.36 -0.38 -3.70
CA TYR A 185 -7.80 -0.38 -3.50
C TYR A 185 -8.24 0.78 -2.62
N TYR A 186 -9.51 1.15 -2.76
CA TYR A 186 -10.15 2.11 -1.88
C TYR A 186 -11.63 1.78 -1.70
N GLY A 187 -12.20 2.10 -0.55
CA GLY A 187 -13.57 1.73 -0.22
C GLY A 187 -14.05 2.42 1.06
N THR A 188 -15.36 2.43 1.25
CA THR A 188 -16.01 3.06 2.40
C THR A 188 -16.66 2.00 3.27
N PHE A 189 -16.37 2.02 4.58
CA PHE A 189 -17.01 1.13 5.54
C PHE A 189 -18.48 1.50 5.77
N GLN A 190 -19.27 0.54 6.26
CA GLN A 190 -20.68 0.71 6.64
C GLN A 190 -20.86 1.36 8.02
N ASP A 191 -19.78 1.73 8.70
CA ASP A 191 -19.83 2.44 9.98
C ASP A 191 -20.50 3.81 9.87
N GLN A 192 -20.84 4.40 11.01
CA GLN A 192 -21.55 5.68 11.09
C GLN A 192 -20.74 6.83 10.46
N ASP A 193 -19.43 6.80 10.63
CA ASP A 193 -18.51 7.82 10.10
C ASP A 193 -18.15 7.62 8.62
N ARG A 194 -18.66 6.55 7.98
CA ARG A 194 -18.36 6.15 6.60
C ARG A 194 -16.84 6.09 6.36
N THR A 195 -16.08 5.46 7.26
CA THR A 195 -14.63 5.53 7.28
C THR A 195 -14.04 5.08 5.93
N LEU A 196 -13.23 5.95 5.32
CA LEU A 196 -12.60 5.67 4.03
C LEU A 196 -11.31 4.86 4.22
N LYS A 197 -11.28 3.66 3.64
CA LYS A 197 -10.08 2.83 3.52
C LYS A 197 -9.39 3.13 2.20
N VAL A 198 -8.11 3.47 2.26
CA VAL A 198 -7.30 3.80 1.08
C VAL A 198 -5.95 3.07 1.12
N ARG A 199 -5.58 2.39 0.03
CA ARG A 199 -4.31 1.69 -0.16
C ARG A 199 -3.78 1.87 -1.58
N GLY A 200 -2.51 2.23 -1.70
CA GLY A 200 -1.77 2.21 -2.97
C GLY A 200 -2.25 3.21 -4.03
N ILE A 201 -2.92 4.29 -3.64
CA ILE A 201 -3.30 5.41 -4.53
C ILE A 201 -2.59 6.70 -4.12
N ASP A 202 -2.69 7.71 -4.98
CA ASP A 202 -1.83 8.91 -4.98
C ASP A 202 -1.92 9.75 -3.69
N VAL A 203 -3.09 9.90 -3.05
CA VAL A 203 -3.27 10.63 -1.76
C VAL A 203 -2.44 10.07 -0.60
N ARG A 204 -1.91 8.84 -0.73
CA ARG A 204 -1.05 8.20 0.29
C ARG A 204 0.43 8.18 -0.13
N ARG A 205 0.78 8.71 -1.29
CA ARG A 205 2.14 8.67 -1.81
C ARG A 205 2.87 9.97 -1.47
N HIS A 206 4.07 9.85 -0.92
CA HIS A 206 4.94 10.98 -0.60
C HIS A 206 5.40 11.78 -1.82
N ASP A 207 5.37 11.16 -3.01
CA ASP A 207 5.77 11.79 -4.27
C ASP A 207 4.60 12.45 -5.02
N THR A 208 3.45 12.62 -4.36
CA THR A 208 2.28 13.31 -4.92
C THR A 208 2.24 14.75 -4.42
N PRO A 209 2.20 15.76 -5.33
CA PRO A 209 2.13 17.16 -4.91
C PRO A 209 0.78 17.46 -4.26
N LYS A 210 0.76 18.43 -3.34
CA LYS A 210 -0.40 18.75 -2.49
C LYS A 210 -1.64 19.11 -3.30
N ILE A 211 -1.49 19.76 -4.46
CA ILE A 211 -2.63 20.07 -5.35
C ILE A 211 -3.34 18.79 -5.84
N VAL A 212 -2.58 17.74 -6.15
CA VAL A 212 -3.11 16.44 -6.59
C VAL A 212 -3.71 15.68 -5.41
N GLU A 213 -3.08 15.75 -4.24
CA GLU A 213 -3.60 15.20 -2.99
C GLU A 213 -4.98 15.81 -2.64
N LYS A 214 -5.10 17.14 -2.70
CA LYS A 214 -6.35 17.87 -2.44
C LYS A 214 -7.44 17.48 -3.43
N CYS A 215 -7.12 17.45 -4.72
CA CYS A 215 -8.05 17.02 -5.77
C CYS A 215 -8.55 15.60 -5.52
N GLN A 216 -7.65 14.62 -5.32
CA GLN A 216 -8.04 13.23 -5.07
C GLN A 216 -8.82 13.07 -3.76
N THR A 217 -8.47 13.83 -2.71
CA THR A 217 -9.21 13.84 -1.44
C THR A 217 -10.64 14.32 -1.61
N GLN A 218 -10.85 15.41 -2.36
CA GLN A 218 -12.19 15.93 -2.65
C GLN A 218 -13.01 14.95 -3.49
N MET A 219 -12.40 14.31 -4.50
CA MET A 219 -13.05 13.25 -5.29
C MET A 219 -13.47 12.07 -4.41
N LEU A 220 -12.60 11.63 -3.51
CA LEU A 220 -12.90 10.55 -2.58
C LEU A 220 -14.00 10.95 -1.58
N ALA A 221 -14.05 12.21 -1.14
CA ALA A 221 -15.11 12.72 -0.29
C ALA A 221 -16.47 12.71 -0.99
N ILE A 222 -16.52 13.01 -2.29
CA ILE A 222 -17.73 12.85 -3.10
C ILE A 222 -18.14 11.37 -3.15
N LEU A 223 -17.23 10.49 -3.58
CA LEU A 223 -17.52 9.05 -3.73
C LEU A 223 -17.93 8.38 -2.42
N LYS A 224 -17.40 8.86 -1.28
CA LYS A 224 -17.72 8.41 0.08
C LYS A 224 -19.22 8.41 0.35
N GLU A 225 -19.97 9.31 -0.28
CA GLU A 225 -21.40 9.48 -0.03
C GLU A 225 -22.29 8.39 -0.63
N ALA A 226 -21.77 7.58 -1.56
CA ALA A 226 -22.52 6.48 -2.15
C ALA A 226 -22.73 5.31 -1.18
N ASP A 227 -23.94 4.75 -1.16
CA ASP A 227 -24.27 3.57 -0.35
C ASP A 227 -24.05 2.24 -1.08
N ASN A 228 -23.94 2.27 -2.41
CA ASN A 228 -23.77 1.09 -3.25
C ASN A 228 -23.09 1.42 -4.59
N SER A 229 -22.83 0.39 -5.40
CA SER A 229 -22.13 0.53 -6.70
C SER A 229 -22.89 1.36 -7.74
N ARG A 230 -24.23 1.45 -7.65
CA ARG A 230 -25.05 2.24 -8.58
C ARG A 230 -24.94 3.72 -8.24
N GLU A 231 -25.10 4.07 -6.97
CA GLU A 231 -24.90 5.44 -6.50
C GLU A 231 -23.46 5.92 -6.70
N PHE A 232 -22.48 5.05 -6.48
CA PHE A 232 -21.07 5.34 -6.76
C PHE A 232 -20.89 5.82 -8.20
N GLN A 233 -21.43 5.07 -9.17
CA GLN A 233 -21.33 5.43 -10.59
C GLN A 233 -22.09 6.73 -10.91
N ALA A 234 -23.22 6.99 -10.25
CA ALA A 234 -23.99 8.22 -10.41
C ALA A 234 -23.23 9.48 -9.91
N LEU A 235 -22.23 9.32 -9.04
CA LEU A 235 -21.37 10.40 -8.54
C LEU A 235 -20.15 10.70 -9.43
N ILE A 236 -19.82 9.82 -10.38
CA ILE A 236 -18.67 10.01 -11.29
C ILE A 236 -18.71 11.38 -12.02
N PRO A 237 -19.85 11.87 -12.54
CA PRO A 237 -19.89 13.19 -13.16
C PRO A 237 -19.45 14.32 -12.23
N GLN A 238 -19.75 14.25 -10.93
CA GLN A 238 -19.31 15.24 -9.95
C GLN A 238 -17.80 15.15 -9.71
N VAL A 239 -17.24 13.94 -9.66
CA VAL A 239 -15.79 13.70 -9.59
C VAL A 239 -15.07 14.31 -10.80
N LEU A 240 -15.63 14.15 -12.01
CA LEU A 240 -15.08 14.76 -13.22
C LEU A 240 -15.16 16.29 -13.20
N ASN A 241 -16.19 16.88 -12.58
CA ASN A 241 -16.24 18.33 -12.37
C ASN A 241 -15.11 18.80 -11.45
N THR A 242 -14.82 18.07 -10.36
CA THR A 242 -13.66 18.37 -9.50
C THR A 242 -12.35 18.33 -10.30
N LEU A 243 -12.16 17.35 -11.20
CA LEU A 243 -10.98 17.34 -12.08
C LEU A 243 -10.89 18.64 -12.91
N ARG A 244 -12.00 19.07 -13.53
CA ARG A 244 -12.05 20.30 -14.34
C ARG A 244 -11.74 21.55 -13.53
N GLU A 245 -12.28 21.66 -12.32
CA GLU A 245 -12.03 22.78 -11.41
C GLU A 245 -10.55 22.92 -11.07
N TYR A 246 -9.90 21.82 -10.66
CA TYR A 246 -8.48 21.84 -10.33
C TYR A 246 -7.59 22.05 -11.56
N ALA A 247 -7.97 21.50 -12.72
CA ALA A 247 -7.27 21.77 -13.97
C ALA A 247 -7.36 23.26 -14.36
N SER A 248 -8.53 23.88 -14.22
CA SER A 248 -8.70 25.32 -14.45
C SER A 248 -7.88 26.16 -13.47
N LYS A 249 -7.80 25.74 -12.20
CA LYS A 249 -7.01 26.42 -11.17
C LYS A 249 -5.50 26.36 -11.45
N LEU A 250 -5.00 25.25 -12.00
CA LEU A 250 -3.61 25.16 -12.46
C LEU A 250 -3.39 26.06 -13.69
N ARG A 251 -4.32 26.02 -14.66
CA ARG A 251 -4.21 26.83 -15.88
C ARG A 251 -4.31 28.33 -15.63
N SER A 252 -4.91 28.78 -14.51
CA SER A 252 -4.93 30.19 -14.14
C SER A 252 -3.60 30.71 -13.59
N GLY A 253 -2.61 29.84 -13.30
CA GLY A 253 -1.31 30.27 -12.77
C GLY A 253 -1.33 30.70 -11.31
N THR A 254 -2.46 30.55 -10.60
CA THR A 254 -2.64 31.11 -9.24
C THR A 254 -2.37 30.11 -8.11
N VAL A 255 -1.87 28.91 -8.41
CA VAL A 255 -1.56 27.89 -7.40
C VAL A 255 -0.21 28.21 -6.76
N PRO A 256 -0.12 28.31 -5.42
CA PRO A 256 1.15 28.55 -4.74
C PRO A 256 2.15 27.42 -4.99
N ILE A 257 3.44 27.78 -5.12
CA ILE A 257 4.54 26.84 -5.43
C ILE A 257 4.61 25.72 -4.37
N GLU A 258 4.31 26.01 -3.11
CA GLU A 258 4.33 25.03 -2.02
C GLU A 258 3.32 23.90 -2.22
N GLU A 259 2.25 24.14 -2.98
CA GLU A 259 1.27 23.10 -3.33
C GLU A 259 1.71 22.24 -4.51
N LEU A 260 2.76 22.65 -5.21
CA LEU A 260 3.26 22.05 -6.45
C LEU A 260 4.54 21.21 -6.22
N ILE A 261 5.16 21.30 -5.05
CA ILE A 261 6.39 20.56 -4.73
C ILE A 261 6.18 19.04 -4.86
N ILE A 262 7.07 18.40 -5.63
CA ILE A 262 7.16 16.96 -5.80
C ILE A 262 8.47 16.48 -5.17
N THR A 263 8.41 15.48 -4.27
CA THR A 263 9.60 14.89 -3.66
C THR A 263 9.83 13.47 -4.18
N LYS A 264 11.03 13.17 -4.69
CA LYS A 264 11.41 11.82 -5.12
C LYS A 264 12.80 11.42 -4.61
N ASN A 265 12.99 10.13 -4.39
CA ASN A 265 14.31 9.57 -4.12
C ASN A 265 15.17 9.55 -5.40
N LEU A 266 16.42 9.97 -5.27
CA LEU A 266 17.46 9.69 -6.26
C LEU A 266 17.89 8.23 -6.15
N SER A 267 17.72 7.42 -7.20
CA SER A 267 18.23 6.04 -7.23
C SER A 267 19.72 5.94 -7.56
N LYS A 268 20.29 6.98 -8.17
CA LYS A 268 21.68 7.12 -8.62
C LYS A 268 22.16 8.55 -8.42
N MET A 269 23.45 8.82 -8.62
CA MET A 269 23.95 10.19 -8.72
C MET A 269 23.37 10.87 -9.99
N PRO A 270 23.19 12.20 -10.01
CA PRO A 270 22.56 12.90 -11.14
C PRO A 270 23.23 12.63 -12.50
N ASN A 271 24.56 12.55 -12.52
CA ASN A 271 25.37 12.25 -13.72
C ASN A 271 25.29 10.80 -14.21
N GLU A 272 24.71 9.87 -13.43
CA GLU A 272 24.57 8.46 -13.78
C GLU A 272 23.19 8.12 -14.39
N TYR A 273 22.29 9.10 -14.50
CA TYR A 273 21.00 8.92 -15.17
C TYR A 273 21.18 8.99 -16.69
N THR A 274 20.69 7.96 -17.39
CA THR A 274 20.70 7.92 -18.86
C THR A 274 19.66 8.86 -19.49
N HIS A 275 18.61 9.19 -18.75
CA HIS A 275 17.54 10.10 -19.18
C HIS A 275 17.49 11.31 -18.25
N ARG A 276 17.21 12.50 -18.80
CA ARG A 276 16.99 13.72 -18.05
C ARG A 276 15.64 13.68 -17.33
N VAL A 277 15.63 13.06 -16.15
CA VAL A 277 14.44 12.98 -15.30
C VAL A 277 14.37 14.19 -14.36
N PRO A 278 13.17 14.70 -14.01
CA PRO A 278 13.01 15.91 -13.19
C PRO A 278 13.84 15.93 -11.91
N GLN A 279 13.84 14.83 -11.15
CA GLN A 279 14.60 14.75 -9.90
C GLN A 279 16.12 14.81 -10.12
N ALA A 280 16.64 14.33 -11.26
CA ALA A 280 18.06 14.41 -11.58
C ALA A 280 18.45 15.83 -12.04
N ILE A 281 17.56 16.50 -12.79
CA ILE A 281 17.74 17.91 -13.19
C ILE A 281 17.79 18.81 -11.96
N ALA A 282 16.81 18.70 -11.06
CA ALA A 282 16.79 19.48 -9.84
C ALA A 282 18.01 19.20 -8.94
N ALA A 283 18.42 17.94 -8.85
CA ALA A 283 19.63 17.58 -8.12
C ALA A 283 20.91 18.17 -8.73
N GLN A 284 20.97 18.31 -10.07
CA GLN A 284 22.09 18.97 -10.73
C GLN A 284 22.14 20.47 -10.41
N TYR A 285 21.00 21.17 -10.42
CA TYR A 285 20.93 22.58 -9.98
C TYR A 285 21.46 22.76 -8.56
N LEU A 286 21.10 21.86 -7.63
CA LEU A 286 21.61 21.91 -6.26
C LEU A 286 23.13 21.72 -6.19
N ILE A 287 23.72 20.88 -7.05
CA ILE A 287 25.19 20.72 -7.14
C ILE A 287 25.83 21.99 -7.69
N ASP A 288 25.24 22.58 -8.74
CA ASP A 288 25.77 23.74 -9.42
C ASP A 288 25.80 24.98 -8.50
N GLU A 289 24.82 25.08 -7.58
CA GLU A 289 24.79 26.06 -6.47
C GLU A 289 25.72 25.71 -5.29
N GLY A 290 26.63 24.74 -5.46
CA GLY A 290 27.62 24.35 -4.45
C GLY A 290 27.12 23.37 -3.38
N GLY A 291 25.90 22.84 -3.54
CA GLY A 291 25.33 21.82 -2.68
C GLY A 291 25.93 20.42 -2.91
N THR A 292 25.57 19.48 -2.04
CA THR A 292 25.94 18.07 -2.16
C THR A 292 24.70 17.19 -2.17
N VAL A 293 24.67 16.22 -3.09
CA VAL A 293 23.58 15.25 -3.21
C VAL A 293 24.15 13.84 -3.34
N HIS A 294 23.44 12.86 -2.79
CA HIS A 294 23.85 11.46 -2.80
C HIS A 294 22.75 10.53 -3.32
N ALA A 295 23.16 9.39 -3.89
CA ALA A 295 22.23 8.32 -4.21
C ALA A 295 21.48 7.86 -2.94
N GLY A 296 20.16 7.71 -3.05
CA GLY A 296 19.25 7.41 -1.95
C GLY A 296 18.64 8.65 -1.27
N GLN A 297 19.15 9.85 -1.54
CA GLN A 297 18.61 11.10 -0.98
C GLN A 297 17.29 11.50 -1.63
N GLN A 298 16.42 12.14 -0.86
CA GLN A 298 15.21 12.79 -1.37
C GLN A 298 15.54 14.15 -1.98
N VAL A 299 15.00 14.39 -3.17
CA VAL A 299 15.09 15.67 -3.86
C VAL A 299 13.69 16.16 -4.15
N SER A 300 13.43 17.39 -3.75
CA SER A 300 12.20 18.13 -4.01
C SER A 300 12.38 19.00 -5.24
N TYR A 301 11.33 19.13 -6.05
CA TYR A 301 11.34 19.97 -7.23
C TYR A 301 9.94 20.41 -7.63
N VAL A 302 9.88 21.47 -8.43
CA VAL A 302 8.68 22.02 -9.06
C VAL A 302 8.87 21.93 -10.56
N LEU A 303 7.88 21.44 -11.28
CA LEU A 303 7.85 21.44 -12.75
C LEU A 303 7.64 22.87 -13.26
N THR A 304 8.59 23.41 -13.98
CA THR A 304 8.59 24.80 -14.46
C THR A 304 8.54 24.88 -15.99
N ILE A 305 8.24 26.09 -16.50
CA ILE A 305 8.43 26.44 -17.92
C ILE A 305 9.65 27.35 -18.03
N ASP A 306 10.61 26.96 -18.86
CA ASP A 306 11.72 27.76 -19.36
C ASP A 306 11.63 27.75 -20.89
N PRO A 307 11.31 28.88 -21.52
CA PRO A 307 11.20 28.98 -22.98
C PRO A 307 12.51 28.66 -23.73
N SER A 308 13.66 28.67 -23.03
CA SER A 308 14.99 28.50 -23.62
C SER A 308 15.52 27.07 -23.59
N THR A 309 14.85 26.14 -22.90
CA THR A 309 15.23 24.73 -22.82
C THR A 309 14.14 23.79 -23.36
N ILE A 310 14.50 22.53 -23.65
CA ILE A 310 13.59 21.53 -24.24
C ILE A 310 12.38 21.33 -23.29
N PRO A 311 11.12 21.34 -23.79
CA PRO A 311 9.90 21.34 -22.96
C PRO A 311 9.79 20.23 -21.90
N GLU A 312 10.48 19.11 -22.10
CA GLU A 312 10.42 17.94 -21.24
C GLU A 312 11.37 18.01 -20.02
N SER A 313 12.16 19.09 -19.89
CA SER A 313 13.34 19.16 -19.02
C SER A 313 13.43 20.38 -18.11
N GLN A 314 12.35 20.76 -17.42
CA GLN A 314 12.37 21.86 -16.45
C GLN A 314 11.80 21.44 -15.10
N ALA A 315 12.71 21.31 -14.15
CA ALA A 315 12.43 20.98 -12.77
C ALA A 315 13.38 21.81 -11.92
N LEU A 316 12.82 22.66 -11.06
CA LEU A 316 13.57 23.58 -10.21
C LEU A 316 13.45 23.15 -8.74
N PRO A 317 14.55 23.07 -7.97
CA PRO A 317 14.47 22.94 -6.53
C PRO A 317 13.63 24.09 -5.93
N PRO A 318 12.70 23.83 -5.01
CA PRO A 318 11.86 24.88 -4.44
C PRO A 318 12.67 25.96 -3.70
N GLU A 319 13.88 25.64 -3.23
CA GLU A 319 14.80 26.58 -2.59
C GLU A 319 15.37 27.63 -3.56
N LEU A 320 15.33 27.34 -4.87
CA LEU A 320 15.80 28.23 -5.93
C LEU A 320 14.63 28.91 -6.68
N ALA A 321 13.39 28.63 -6.28
CA ALA A 321 12.22 29.31 -6.85
C ALA A 321 12.08 30.71 -6.26
N ASP A 322 11.76 31.66 -7.12
CA ASP A 322 11.53 33.07 -6.82
C ASP A 322 10.12 33.52 -7.28
N ASP A 323 9.82 34.81 -7.10
CA ASP A 323 8.51 35.38 -7.45
C ASP A 323 8.24 35.37 -8.97
N ASP A 324 9.29 35.27 -9.79
CA ASP A 324 9.19 35.22 -11.26
C ASP A 324 9.09 33.77 -11.79
N THR A 325 9.19 32.77 -10.90
CA THR A 325 9.16 31.37 -11.28
C THR A 325 7.77 30.95 -11.78
N VAL A 326 7.68 30.62 -13.06
CA VAL A 326 6.44 30.13 -13.69
C VAL A 326 6.45 28.60 -13.75
N TYR A 327 5.45 27.98 -13.13
CA TYR A 327 5.27 26.53 -13.19
C TYR A 327 4.61 26.08 -14.51
N ASP A 328 4.79 24.81 -14.87
CA ASP A 328 4.13 24.22 -16.05
C ASP A 328 2.74 23.67 -15.70
N PRO A 329 1.63 24.38 -16.01
CA PRO A 329 0.31 23.95 -15.62
C PRO A 329 -0.11 22.63 -16.27
N GLU A 330 0.25 22.38 -17.53
CA GLU A 330 -0.20 21.18 -18.24
C GLU A 330 0.47 19.92 -17.69
N ARG A 331 1.75 19.99 -17.26
CA ARG A 331 2.39 18.86 -16.58
C ARG A 331 1.74 18.52 -15.25
N TYR A 332 1.24 19.50 -14.50
CA TYR A 332 0.44 19.22 -13.28
C TYR A 332 -0.98 18.74 -13.61
N VAL A 333 -1.59 19.22 -14.69
CA VAL A 333 -2.87 18.69 -15.20
C VAL A 333 -2.72 17.22 -15.57
N ASP A 334 -1.62 16.81 -16.20
CA ASP A 334 -1.31 15.40 -16.49
C ASP A 334 -1.21 14.56 -15.22
N LEU A 335 -0.64 15.11 -14.13
CA LEU A 335 -0.63 14.45 -12.83
C LEU A 335 -2.05 14.31 -12.24
N LEU A 336 -2.91 15.33 -12.35
CA LEU A 336 -4.32 15.25 -11.95
C LEU A 336 -5.08 14.20 -12.75
N VAL A 337 -4.89 14.17 -14.07
CA VAL A 337 -5.51 13.18 -14.95
C VAL A 337 -5.06 11.77 -14.59
N SER A 338 -3.75 11.56 -14.41
CA SER A 338 -3.19 10.27 -13.99
C SER A 338 -3.69 9.82 -12.61
N SER A 339 -3.83 10.75 -11.67
CA SER A 339 -4.40 10.51 -10.34
C SER A 339 -5.89 10.15 -10.40
N THR A 340 -6.64 10.82 -11.28
CA THR A 340 -8.09 10.56 -11.48
C THR A 340 -8.33 9.25 -12.21
N ALA A 341 -7.53 8.93 -13.22
CA ALA A 341 -7.55 7.63 -13.89
C ALA A 341 -7.29 6.50 -12.89
N ASN A 342 -6.39 6.70 -11.93
CA ASN A 342 -6.14 5.72 -10.87
C ASN A 342 -7.34 5.48 -9.96
N LEU A 343 -8.31 6.39 -9.89
CA LEU A 343 -9.58 6.14 -9.21
C LEU A 343 -10.58 5.46 -10.16
N LEU A 344 -10.72 5.97 -11.38
CA LEU A 344 -11.87 5.70 -12.23
C LEU A 344 -11.63 4.67 -13.36
N GLN A 345 -10.41 4.14 -13.49
CA GLN A 345 -10.06 3.16 -14.54
C GLN A 345 -11.04 1.96 -14.60
N PRO A 346 -11.48 1.34 -13.49
CA PRO A 346 -12.44 0.23 -13.55
C PRO A 346 -13.81 0.59 -14.15
N PHE A 347 -14.10 1.89 -14.29
CA PHE A 347 -15.35 2.44 -14.82
C PHE A 347 -15.18 3.01 -16.24
N GLY A 348 -14.07 2.73 -16.91
CA GLY A 348 -13.82 3.12 -18.31
C GLY A 348 -13.15 4.47 -18.50
N TYR A 349 -12.64 5.09 -17.42
CA TYR A 349 -11.93 6.38 -17.48
C TYR A 349 -10.42 6.17 -17.36
N ASP A 350 -9.77 6.09 -18.51
CA ASP A 350 -8.31 6.08 -18.64
C ASP A 350 -7.73 7.49 -18.83
N VAL A 351 -6.40 7.59 -18.86
CA VAL A 351 -5.71 8.87 -19.09
C VAL A 351 -6.18 9.53 -20.39
N LYS A 352 -6.32 8.75 -21.48
CA LYS A 352 -6.68 9.27 -22.79
C LYS A 352 -8.08 9.90 -22.80
N SER A 353 -9.08 9.19 -22.29
CA SER A 353 -10.46 9.68 -22.20
C SER A 353 -10.57 10.90 -21.29
N LEU A 354 -9.90 10.89 -20.14
CA LEU A 354 -9.91 12.02 -19.21
C LEU A 354 -9.21 13.25 -19.79
N THR A 355 -8.05 13.11 -20.44
CA THR A 355 -7.40 14.22 -21.15
C THR A 355 -8.32 14.81 -22.21
N ALA A 356 -9.07 13.98 -22.95
CA ALA A 356 -10.03 14.46 -23.95
C ALA A 356 -11.21 15.24 -23.32
N THR A 357 -11.57 14.97 -22.06
CA THR A 357 -12.62 15.75 -21.35
C THR A 357 -12.15 17.10 -20.80
N LEU A 358 -10.84 17.38 -20.83
CA LEU A 358 -10.22 18.61 -20.37
C LEU A 358 -9.71 19.53 -21.48
N ARG A 359 -9.76 19.05 -22.73
CA ARG A 359 -9.59 19.85 -23.94
C ARG A 359 -10.95 20.42 -24.32
#